data_AF-A0A9P3J366-F1
#
_entry.id   AF-A0A9P3J366-F1
#
_cell.length_a   1.000
_cell.length_b   1.000
_cell.length_c   1.000
_cell.angle_alpha   90.00
_cell.angle_beta   90.00
_cell.angle_gamma   90.00
#
_symmetry.space_group_name_H-M   'P 1'
#
loop_
_entity.id
_entity.type
_entity.pdbx_description
1 polymer ?
#
loop_
_entity_poly.entity_id
_entity_poly.type
_entity_poly.pdbx_seq_one_letter_code
_entity_poly.pdbx_strand_id
1 'polypeptide(L)'
;MIDFEYAAYNPRGYDIANHFCEYAGFECEYSRFPSKAHQLDFFRHYLHPGEPNKASQAELDRLYLEVNAFTLASHFFWCLWSLIQAKFSSIDFDYMDYFFVRYGVYQQRKDETVAIVESYMHSHQLQAN
;
A
#
# COMPACT_ATOMS: atom_id res chain seq x y z
N MET A 1 -4.38 -0.05 18.32
CA MET A 1 -3.77 -1.17 17.56
C MET A 1 -3.34 -2.23 18.56
N ILE A 2 -3.52 -3.50 18.23
CA ILE A 2 -3.10 -4.70 18.99
C ILE A 2 -2.38 -5.65 18.02
N ASP A 3 -1.83 -6.77 18.51
CA ASP A 3 -1.17 -7.82 17.72
C ASP A 3 0.00 -7.35 16.83
N PHE A 4 1.12 -7.05 17.49
CA PHE A 4 2.35 -6.52 16.88
C PHE A 4 3.30 -7.62 16.34
N GLU A 5 2.79 -8.79 15.96
CA GLU A 5 3.60 -9.94 15.55
C GLU A 5 4.43 -9.70 14.27
N TYR A 6 3.97 -8.79 13.39
CA TYR A 6 4.69 -8.35 12.20
C TYR A 6 5.31 -6.95 12.35
N ALA A 7 5.32 -6.38 13.55
CA ALA A 7 5.84 -5.04 13.77
C ALA A 7 7.37 -5.02 13.69
N ALA A 8 7.89 -4.13 12.85
CA ALA A 8 9.32 -3.90 12.68
C ALA A 8 9.56 -2.46 12.22
N TYR A 9 10.82 -2.03 12.25
CA TYR A 9 11.22 -0.78 11.59
C TYR A 9 11.01 -0.91 10.08
N ASN A 10 10.23 -0.01 9.49
CA ASN A 10 9.82 -0.08 8.09
C ASN A 10 9.51 1.32 7.54
N PRO A 11 9.58 1.58 6.21
CA PRO A 11 9.11 2.84 5.65
C PRO A 11 7.63 3.03 5.97
N ARG A 12 7.26 4.24 6.43
CA ARG A 12 5.88 4.58 6.78
C ARG A 12 4.90 4.33 5.63
N GLY A 13 5.34 4.54 4.38
CA GLY A 13 4.52 4.30 3.20
C GLY A 13 4.05 2.86 3.09
N TYR A 14 4.83 1.88 3.56
CA TYR A 14 4.42 0.48 3.57
C TYR A 14 3.26 0.23 4.52
N ASP A 15 3.33 0.74 5.75
CA ASP A 15 2.30 0.48 6.75
C ASP A 15 0.95 1.08 6.33
N ILE A 16 0.99 2.30 5.79
CA ILE A 16 -0.21 2.97 5.25
C ILE A 16 -0.71 2.26 3.98
N ALA A 17 0.18 1.84 3.07
CA ALA A 17 -0.20 1.12 1.86
C ALA A 17 -0.86 -0.23 2.19
N ASN A 18 -0.28 -0.95 3.15
CA ASN A 18 -0.81 -2.21 3.64
C ASN A 18 -2.19 -1.99 4.26
N HIS A 19 -2.33 -0.99 5.13
CA HIS A 19 -3.62 -0.62 5.71
C HIS A 19 -4.70 -0.37 4.65
N PHE A 20 -4.36 0.35 3.56
CA PHE A 20 -5.29 0.58 2.45
C PHE A 20 -5.59 -0.68 1.63
N CYS A 21 -4.63 -1.60 1.48
CA CYS A 21 -4.88 -2.89 0.83
C CYS A 21 -5.89 -3.73 1.61
N GLU A 22 -5.91 -3.63 2.94
CA GLU A 22 -6.84 -4.36 3.81
C GLU A 22 -8.28 -3.81 3.78
N TYR A 23 -8.55 -2.68 3.11
CA TYR A 23 -9.93 -2.22 2.87
C TYR A 23 -10.74 -3.22 2.03
N ALA A 24 -10.05 -4.07 1.28
CA ALA A 24 -10.64 -5.16 0.53
C ALA A 24 -11.28 -6.24 1.43
N GLY A 25 -10.91 -6.29 2.72
CA GLY A 25 -11.37 -7.30 3.66
C GLY A 25 -10.87 -8.71 3.32
N PHE A 26 -11.37 -9.69 4.07
CA PHE A 26 -11.08 -11.11 3.80
C PHE A 26 -11.68 -11.59 2.48
N GLU A 27 -12.74 -10.94 2.01
CA GLU A 27 -13.35 -11.21 0.70
C GLU A 27 -12.47 -10.74 -0.47
N CYS A 28 -11.38 -10.02 -0.19
CA CYS A 28 -10.45 -9.47 -1.17
C CYS A 28 -11.16 -8.61 -2.25
N GLU A 29 -12.16 -7.83 -1.86
CA GLU A 29 -12.90 -6.94 -2.74
C GLU A 29 -12.10 -5.64 -2.98
N TYR A 30 -11.12 -5.69 -3.88
CA TYR A 30 -10.20 -4.57 -4.14
C TYR A 30 -10.83 -3.35 -4.83
N SER A 31 -12.11 -3.41 -5.18
CA SER A 31 -12.91 -2.22 -5.54
C SER A 31 -13.10 -1.27 -4.35
N ARG A 32 -12.94 -1.77 -3.11
CA ARG A 32 -12.99 -0.99 -1.86
C ARG A 32 -11.71 -0.22 -1.54
N PHE A 33 -10.65 -0.41 -2.33
CA PHE A 33 -9.41 0.33 -2.16
C PHE A 33 -9.69 1.85 -2.17
N PRO A 34 -9.12 2.63 -1.23
CA PRO A 34 -9.51 4.03 -1.06
C PRO A 34 -9.19 4.86 -2.30
N SER A 35 -10.15 5.69 -2.71
CA SER A 35 -9.96 6.66 -3.79
C SER A 35 -8.89 7.67 -3.43
N LYS A 36 -8.30 8.34 -4.44
CA LYS A 36 -7.29 9.39 -4.21
C LYS A 36 -7.78 10.46 -3.22
N ALA A 37 -9.04 10.87 -3.30
CA ALA A 37 -9.60 11.85 -2.36
C ALA A 37 -9.60 11.35 -0.91
N HIS A 38 -9.97 10.09 -0.68
CA HIS A 38 -9.94 9.47 0.64
C HIS A 38 -8.51 9.32 1.17
N GLN A 39 -7.57 8.88 0.32
CA GLN A 39 -6.16 8.78 0.70
C GLN A 39 -5.59 10.13 1.12
N LEU A 40 -5.86 11.20 0.35
CA LEU A 40 -5.42 12.55 0.67
C LEU A 40 -6.01 13.04 1.99
N ASP A 41 -7.27 12.72 2.29
CA ASP A 41 -7.89 13.06 3.58
C ASP A 41 -7.21 12.34 4.75
N PHE A 42 -6.93 11.04 4.61
CA PHE A 42 -6.14 10.28 5.58
C PHE A 42 -4.76 10.92 5.79
N PHE A 43 -4.06 11.28 4.71
CA PHE A 43 -2.73 11.89 4.78
C PHE A 43 -2.73 13.23 5.51
N ARG A 44 -3.75 14.07 5.33
CA ARG A 44 -3.86 15.34 6.07
C ARG A 44 -3.87 15.11 7.58
N HIS A 45 -4.68 14.16 8.04
CA HIS A 45 -4.79 13.82 9.45
C HIS A 45 -3.54 13.10 9.98
N TYR A 46 -2.87 12.30 9.14
CA TYR A 46 -1.63 11.62 9.48
C TYR A 46 -0.45 12.60 9.63
N LEU A 47 -0.30 13.53 8.68
CA LEU A 47 0.82 14.48 8.65
C LEU A 47 0.68 15.58 9.71
N HIS A 48 -0.54 16.09 9.90
CA HIS A 48 -0.83 17.19 10.83
C HIS A 48 -1.99 16.81 11.77
N PRO A 49 -1.75 15.94 12.78
CA PRO A 49 -2.78 15.56 13.74
C PRO A 49 -3.37 16.79 14.44
N GLY A 50 -4.69 16.94 14.39
CA GLY A 50 -5.41 18.08 14.99
C GLY A 50 -5.43 19.35 14.15
N GLU A 51 -4.60 19.45 13.11
CA GLU A 51 -4.55 20.61 12.19
C GLU A 51 -4.43 20.18 10.71
N PRO A 52 -5.32 19.30 10.19
CA PRO A 52 -5.17 18.65 8.88
C PRO A 52 -5.04 19.63 7.70
N ASN A 53 -5.58 20.84 7.83
CA ASN A 53 -5.52 21.88 6.81
C ASN A 53 -4.11 22.49 6.63
N LYS A 54 -3.15 22.19 7.52
CA LYS A 54 -1.74 22.63 7.39
C LYS A 54 -0.92 21.78 6.42
N ALA A 55 -1.41 20.61 6.03
CA ALA A 55 -0.72 19.77 5.06
C ALA A 55 -0.61 20.48 3.71
N SER A 56 0.62 20.73 3.26
CA SER A 56 0.87 21.32 1.95
C SER A 56 0.60 20.32 0.83
N GLN A 57 0.26 20.82 -0.37
CA GLN A 57 0.06 19.97 -1.53
C GLN A 57 1.32 19.13 -1.85
N ALA A 58 2.51 19.69 -1.66
CA ALA A 58 3.77 18.99 -1.90
C ALA A 58 4.00 17.82 -0.93
N GLU A 59 3.63 17.94 0.35
CA GLU A 59 3.68 16.82 1.29
C GLU A 59 2.69 15.72 0.91
N LEU A 60 1.48 16.12 0.52
CA LEU A 60 0.42 15.19 0.11
C LEU A 60 0.79 14.42 -1.16
N ASP A 61 1.34 15.09 -2.17
CA ASP A 61 1.74 14.44 -3.43
C ASP A 61 2.90 13.46 -3.20
N ARG A 62 3.88 13.84 -2.36
CA ARG A 62 5.00 12.96 -1.98
C ARG A 62 4.53 11.71 -1.25
N LEU A 63 3.66 11.88 -0.24
CA LEU A 63 3.14 10.74 0.52
C LEU A 63 2.22 9.87 -0.34
N TYR A 64 1.43 10.47 -1.23
CA TYR A 64 0.61 9.71 -2.19
C TYR A 64 1.48 8.81 -3.07
N LEU A 65 2.57 9.33 -3.62
CA LEU A 65 3.51 8.53 -4.41
C LEU A 65 4.14 7.41 -3.57
N GLU A 66 4.66 7.76 -2.40
CA GLU A 66 5.31 6.82 -1.47
C GLU A 66 4.37 5.64 -1.16
N VAL A 67 3.15 5.93 -0.70
CA VAL A 67 2.16 4.93 -0.32
C VAL A 67 1.72 4.09 -1.52
N ASN A 68 1.38 4.70 -2.65
CA ASN A 68 0.89 3.94 -3.80
C ASN A 68 1.99 3.02 -4.38
N ALA A 69 3.26 3.45 -4.36
CA ALA A 69 4.38 2.59 -4.74
C ALA A 69 4.50 1.34 -3.83
N PHE A 70 4.33 1.51 -2.52
CA PHE A 70 4.42 0.38 -1.57
C PHE A 70 3.22 -0.58 -1.62
N THR A 71 2.12 -0.26 -2.32
CA THR A 71 1.01 -1.22 -2.50
C THR A 71 1.49 -2.50 -3.20
N LEU A 72 2.38 -2.37 -4.19
CA LEU A 72 2.99 -3.53 -4.86
C LEU A 72 3.80 -4.39 -3.89
N ALA A 73 4.56 -3.75 -2.99
CA ALA A 73 5.34 -4.46 -1.97
C ALA A 73 4.43 -5.18 -0.97
N SER A 74 3.32 -4.56 -0.53
CA SER A 74 2.34 -5.21 0.35
C SER A 74 1.72 -6.44 -0.32
N HIS A 75 1.23 -6.33 -1.56
CA HIS A 75 0.68 -7.50 -2.26
C HIS A 75 1.71 -8.63 -2.38
N PHE A 76 2.94 -8.30 -2.79
CA PHE A 76 3.98 -9.30 -2.96
C PHE A 76 4.39 -9.98 -1.64
N PHE A 77 4.53 -9.21 -0.56
CA PHE A 77 4.82 -9.75 0.78
C PHE A 77 3.77 -10.77 1.20
N TRP A 78 2.48 -10.42 1.10
CA TRP A 78 1.38 -11.28 1.51
C TRP A 78 1.16 -12.47 0.56
N CYS A 79 1.55 -12.35 -0.72
CA CYS A 79 1.65 -13.51 -1.62
C CYS A 79 2.66 -14.52 -1.08
N LEU A 80 3.90 -14.08 -0.81
CA LEU A 80 4.95 -14.97 -0.32
C LEU A 80 4.59 -15.58 1.03
N TRP A 81 4.04 -14.78 1.95
CA TRP A 81 3.54 -15.26 3.23
C TRP A 81 2.50 -16.37 3.02
N SER A 82 1.51 -16.14 2.16
CA SER A 82 0.43 -17.11 1.93
C SER A 82 0.95 -18.41 1.33
N LEU A 83 1.84 -18.31 0.34
CA LEU A 83 2.47 -19.48 -0.28
C LEU A 83 3.26 -20.32 0.74
N ILE A 84 3.96 -19.68 1.68
CA ILE A 84 4.67 -20.38 2.76
C ILE A 84 3.65 -21.03 3.71
N GLN A 85 2.62 -20.30 4.11
CA GLN A 85 1.60 -20.80 5.04
C GLN A 85 0.78 -21.96 4.47
N ALA A 86 0.57 -22.01 3.15
CA ALA A 86 -0.07 -23.14 2.48
C ALA A 86 0.62 -24.49 2.75
N LYS A 87 1.92 -24.47 3.10
CA LYS A 87 2.69 -25.66 3.45
C LYS A 87 2.79 -25.92 4.96
N PHE A 88 2.84 -24.86 5.77
CA PHE A 88 3.25 -24.97 7.18
C PHE A 88 2.17 -24.64 8.20
N SER A 89 1.12 -23.91 7.80
CA SER A 89 0.03 -23.55 8.72
C SER A 89 -0.86 -24.74 9.01
N SER A 90 -1.38 -24.79 10.23
CA SER A 90 -2.46 -25.71 10.63
C SER A 90 -3.84 -25.03 10.65
N ILE A 91 -3.93 -23.75 10.30
CA ILE A 91 -5.17 -22.98 10.28
C ILE A 91 -5.98 -23.38 9.04
N ASP A 92 -7.29 -23.56 9.21
CA ASP A 92 -8.23 -23.80 8.12
C ASP A 92 -8.50 -22.50 7.35
N PHE A 93 -7.64 -22.22 6.37
CA PHE A 93 -7.69 -21.05 5.51
C PHE A 93 -7.16 -21.41 4.11
N ASP A 94 -7.80 -20.90 3.05
CA ASP A 94 -7.35 -21.14 1.68
C ASP A 94 -6.20 -20.20 1.29
N TYR A 95 -4.99 -20.61 1.69
CA TYR A 95 -3.77 -19.86 1.41
C TYR A 95 -3.44 -19.78 -0.09
N MET A 96 -3.81 -20.78 -0.88
CA MET A 96 -3.51 -20.78 -2.32
C MET A 96 -4.41 -19.82 -3.08
N ASP A 97 -5.71 -19.80 -2.78
CA ASP A 97 -6.63 -18.83 -3.36
C ASP A 97 -6.24 -17.41 -2.97
N TYR A 98 -5.92 -17.18 -1.69
CA TYR A 98 -5.45 -15.87 -1.23
C TYR A 98 -4.17 -15.41 -1.98
N PHE A 99 -3.23 -16.33 -2.22
CA PHE A 99 -2.04 -16.05 -3.04
C PHE A 99 -2.44 -15.57 -4.45
N PHE A 100 -3.29 -16.32 -5.16
CA PHE A 100 -3.64 -15.99 -6.54
C PHE A 100 -4.40 -14.66 -6.63
N VAL A 101 -5.28 -14.36 -5.66
CA VAL A 101 -5.99 -13.09 -5.61
C VAL A 101 -5.03 -11.93 -5.41
N ARG A 102 -4.15 -11.98 -4.40
CA ARG A 102 -3.16 -10.92 -4.13
C ARG A 102 -2.19 -10.75 -5.32
N TYR A 103 -1.76 -11.84 -5.93
CA TYR A 103 -0.84 -11.81 -7.07
C TYR A 103 -1.50 -11.20 -8.32
N GLY A 104 -2.77 -11.52 -8.57
CA GLY A 104 -3.54 -10.92 -9.66
C GLY A 104 -3.62 -9.40 -9.53
N VAL A 105 -3.86 -8.88 -8.32
CA VAL A 105 -3.90 -7.43 -8.07
C VAL A 105 -2.52 -6.79 -8.23
N TYR A 106 -1.46 -7.46 -7.75
CA TYR A 106 -0.08 -7.03 -7.99
C TYR A 106 0.18 -6.86 -9.50
N GLN A 107 -0.19 -7.85 -10.31
CA GLN A 107 0.00 -7.81 -11.76
C GLN A 107 -0.79 -6.66 -12.40
N GLN A 108 -2.05 -6.47 -12.02
CA GLN A 108 -2.91 -5.41 -12.56
C GLN A 108 -2.37 -4.01 -12.27
N ARG A 109 -1.78 -3.79 -11.09
CA ARG A 109 -1.31 -2.46 -10.64
C ARG A 109 0.13 -2.15 -11.02
N LYS A 110 0.92 -3.17 -11.41
CA LYS A 110 2.37 -3.06 -11.56
C LYS A 110 2.77 -1.97 -12.54
N ASP A 111 2.26 -2.05 -13.77
CA ASP A 111 2.71 -1.17 -14.84
C ASP A 111 2.29 0.28 -14.60
N GLU A 112 1.05 0.50 -14.12
CA GLU A 112 0.57 1.84 -13.75
C GLU A 112 1.43 2.47 -12.63
N THR A 113 1.69 1.69 -11.58
CA THR A 113 2.49 2.17 -10.43
C THR A 113 3.92 2.51 -10.86
N VAL A 114 4.55 1.65 -11.67
CA VAL A 114 5.90 1.90 -12.19
C VAL A 114 5.94 3.16 -13.03
N ALA A 115 4.97 3.34 -13.95
CA ALA A 115 4.91 4.52 -14.81
C ALA A 115 4.75 5.83 -14.01
N ILE A 116 3.95 5.82 -12.94
CA ILE A 116 3.78 6.98 -12.05
C ILE A 116 5.09 7.32 -11.34
N VAL A 117 5.79 6.31 -10.81
CA VAL A 117 7.08 6.50 -10.12
C VAL A 117 8.13 7.04 -11.08
N GLU A 118 8.26 6.46 -12.27
CA GLU A 118 9.20 6.92 -13.30
C GLU A 118 8.92 8.38 -13.72
N SER A 119 7.65 8.71 -13.95
CA SER A 119 7.23 10.08 -14.31
C SER A 119 7.57 11.09 -13.21
N TYR A 120 7.39 10.71 -11.95
CA TYR A 120 7.78 11.55 -10.82
C TYR A 120 9.30 11.74 -10.73
N MET A 121 10.07 10.65 -10.87
CA MET A 121 11.54 10.73 -10.84
C MET A 121 12.09 11.62 -11.95
N HIS A 122 11.53 11.52 -13.16
CA HIS A 122 11.94 12.34 -14.30
C HIS A 122 11.66 13.83 -14.08
N SER A 123 10.45 14.18 -13.64
CA SER A 123 10.06 15.58 -13.38
C SER A 123 10.90 16.25 -12.29
N HIS A 124 11.41 15.48 -11.32
CA HIS A 124 12.22 16.01 -10.21
C HIS A 124 13.74 15.93 -10.45
N GLN A 125 14.22 15.09 -11.38
CA GLN A 125 15.60 15.17 -11.89
C GLN A 125 15.82 16.43 -12.73
N LEU A 126 14.83 16.87 -13.50
CA LEU A 126 14.88 18.09 -14.32
C LEU A 126 14.89 19.39 -13.49
N GLN A 127 14.52 19.33 -12.21
CA GLN A 127 14.54 20.49 -11.29
C GLN A 127 15.86 20.63 -10.51
N ALA A 128 16.77 19.66 -10.63
CA ALA A 128 18.06 19.62 -9.92
C ALA A 128 19.27 19.99 -10.80
N ASN A 129 19.04 20.28 -12.09
CA ASN A 129 20.04 20.75 -13.07
C ASN A 129 19.68 22.16 -13.56
#